data_AF-A0A1P8WDZ3-F1
#
_entry.id   AF-A0A1P8WDZ3-F1
#
_cell.length_a   1.000
_cell.length_b   1.000
_cell.length_c   1.000
_cell.angle_alpha   90.00
_cell.angle_beta   90.00
_cell.angle_gamma   90.00
#
_symmetry.space_group_name_H-M   'P 1'
#
loop_
_entity.id
_entity.type
_entity.pdbx_description
1 polymer ?
#
loop_
_entity_poly.entity_id
_entity_poly.type
_entity_poly.pdbx_seq_one_letter_code
_entity_poly.pdbx_strand_id
1 'polypeptide(L)'
;MLVSSSTSLHRIRVVMYDPPVMADQQNTPLRTGQNEAALRPPVAAREFLTAYHRELRHYLQHHRLKLYNWFGETRRRADAYEASKLNLLKTAYRLDRDSAAVLYLQCDAIAARMGLSVPVTLYQAQQSSGLNAGMTWLPGEAHIVLHGPLQETLTEREMEALLAHELAHYELLSIDDGEFHIVDEVLSAMTNDANSGDAESRTWRNYKLYTELYCDRRAAMITEDIDACICCLLKIETGQSAVNADAYLQQAEEILEKERAGSDGVTHPEMYIRAKSLKFWADDPATCDEKVKPLIEGPLQLATLDLLQQQSLARITKSFLQDFLKPEWLQTPVLIGHAKRFFEDFTVPDAAEESVHSDVADFAKNPDAPPTPSTPPSHGNSGESHYDAQSNNNGEELKSYFCYLLLDFATCDPDLEEAALAAAVVFADKLKLRKPFDKLCADELKIGKRTLHRVQKEAKEIVLAAETEFVA
;
A
#
# COMPACT_ATOMS: atom_id res chain seq x y z
N MET A 1 68.81 -30.55 -28.27
CA MET A 1 69.66 -29.70 -29.13
C MET A 1 69.26 -28.26 -28.87
N LEU A 2 69.97 -27.57 -27.96
CA LEU A 2 70.90 -26.43 -28.21
C LEU A 2 70.15 -25.09 -28.43
N VAL A 3 70.35 -23.92 -27.77
CA VAL A 3 71.19 -23.33 -26.69
C VAL A 3 70.51 -21.97 -26.30
N SER A 4 70.21 -21.68 -25.03
CA SER A 4 70.88 -20.77 -24.05
C SER A 4 71.02 -19.25 -24.37
N SER A 5 70.67 -18.39 -23.41
CA SER A 5 71.66 -17.63 -22.63
C SER A 5 71.07 -16.82 -21.45
N SER A 6 71.78 -16.95 -20.33
CA SER A 6 71.73 -16.26 -19.03
C SER A 6 72.61 -14.98 -19.13
N THR A 7 72.56 -13.90 -18.33
CA THR A 7 72.78 -13.81 -16.87
C THR A 7 72.72 -12.35 -16.40
N SER A 8 72.31 -12.18 -15.14
CA SER A 8 72.43 -11.11 -14.14
C SER A 8 73.58 -10.06 -14.22
N LEU A 9 73.34 -8.81 -13.74
CA LEU A 9 73.96 -8.22 -12.52
C LEU A 9 73.87 -6.65 -12.43
N HIS A 10 73.43 -6.19 -11.26
CA HIS A 10 73.87 -5.03 -10.45
C HIS A 10 73.53 -3.55 -10.78
N ARG A 11 72.81 -2.95 -9.81
CA ARG A 11 72.73 -1.52 -9.43
C ARG A 11 74.12 -0.93 -9.09
N ILE A 12 74.40 0.33 -9.44
CA ILE A 12 74.92 1.43 -8.57
C ILE A 12 74.58 2.82 -9.20
N ARG A 13 74.32 3.80 -8.31
CA ARG A 13 73.81 5.19 -8.43
C ARG A 13 74.62 6.18 -9.29
N VAL A 14 73.91 7.21 -9.78
CA VAL A 14 74.43 8.59 -9.88
C VAL A 14 73.39 9.57 -9.31
N VAL A 15 73.86 10.47 -8.44
CA VAL A 15 73.14 11.55 -7.77
C VAL A 15 73.19 12.80 -8.65
N MET A 16 72.06 13.48 -8.90
CA MET A 16 72.04 14.81 -9.53
C MET A 16 70.97 15.69 -8.86
N TYR A 17 71.47 16.78 -8.27
CA TYR A 17 70.88 17.97 -7.64
C TYR A 17 69.39 18.30 -7.86
N ASP A 18 68.71 18.65 -6.76
CA ASP A 18 67.40 19.34 -6.72
C ASP A 18 67.54 20.88 -6.81
N PRO A 19 66.83 21.53 -7.76
CA PRO A 19 66.39 22.92 -7.66
C PRO A 19 64.84 22.99 -7.55
N PRO A 20 64.24 24.16 -7.27
CA PRO A 20 63.11 24.32 -6.36
C PRO A 20 61.74 23.91 -6.94
N VAL A 21 60.88 23.41 -6.05
CA VAL A 21 59.47 23.06 -6.31
C VAL A 21 58.68 24.34 -6.63
N MET A 22 58.37 24.53 -7.90
CA MET A 22 57.23 25.31 -8.36
C MET A 22 56.15 24.31 -8.80
N ALA A 23 55.03 24.31 -8.09
CA ALA A 23 53.93 23.38 -8.28
C ALA A 23 53.32 23.53 -9.68
N ASP A 24 53.46 22.50 -10.52
CA ASP A 24 52.83 22.43 -11.82
C ASP A 24 51.39 21.93 -11.67
N GLN A 25 50.47 22.70 -12.24
CA GLN A 25 49.03 22.48 -12.21
C GLN A 25 48.68 21.36 -13.18
N GLN A 26 48.27 20.19 -12.68
CA GLN A 26 47.58 19.19 -13.50
C GLN A 26 46.69 18.27 -12.65
N ASN A 27 45.44 18.13 -13.09
CA ASN A 27 44.36 17.28 -12.56
C ASN A 27 43.82 17.59 -11.16
N THR A 28 43.09 18.70 -11.07
CA THR A 28 41.96 18.76 -10.12
C THR A 28 40.73 18.20 -10.84
N PRO A 29 40.05 17.15 -10.32
CA PRO A 29 38.76 16.77 -10.86
C PRO A 29 37.83 17.99 -10.72
N LEU A 30 37.07 18.29 -11.78
CA LEU A 30 36.00 19.27 -11.74
C LEU A 30 35.09 18.92 -10.57
N ARG A 31 35.25 19.65 -9.45
CA ARG A 31 34.22 19.75 -8.43
C ARG A 31 33.05 20.45 -9.08
N THR A 32 32.09 19.69 -9.60
CA THR A 32 30.72 20.16 -9.82
C THR A 32 30.04 20.28 -8.46
N GLY A 33 30.51 21.22 -7.66
CA GLY A 33 29.81 21.68 -6.47
C GLY A 33 28.69 22.60 -6.91
N GLN A 34 27.53 22.02 -7.23
CA GLN A 34 26.22 22.67 -7.36
C GLN A 34 25.19 21.59 -7.74
N ASN A 35 24.62 20.91 -6.73
CA ASN A 35 23.29 20.29 -6.68
C ASN A 35 23.17 19.30 -5.50
N GLU A 36 23.51 19.77 -4.30
CA GLU A 36 23.06 19.14 -3.05
C GLU A 36 22.17 20.15 -2.30
N ALA A 37 21.15 20.68 -2.98
CA ALA A 37 20.05 21.28 -2.25
C ALA A 37 19.33 20.13 -1.56
N ALA A 38 19.46 20.04 -0.23
CA ALA A 38 18.66 19.11 0.55
C ALA A 38 17.18 19.39 0.22
N LEU A 39 16.51 18.40 -0.38
CA LEU A 39 15.08 18.38 -0.61
C LEU A 39 14.42 18.27 0.76
N ARG A 40 14.26 19.39 1.47
CA ARG A 40 13.41 19.46 2.65
C ARG A 40 12.04 19.95 2.21
N PRO A 41 11.08 19.07 1.88
CA PRO A 41 9.71 19.51 1.76
C PRO A 41 9.20 19.98 3.12
N PRO A 42 8.26 20.92 3.15
CA PRO A 42 7.72 21.42 4.40
C PRO A 42 7.04 20.28 5.17
N VAL A 43 7.16 20.33 6.49
CA VAL A 43 6.50 19.42 7.45
C VAL A 43 5.00 19.25 7.15
N ALA A 44 4.37 20.28 6.57
CA ALA A 44 2.98 20.27 6.11
C ALA A 44 2.66 19.17 5.08
N ALA A 45 3.58 18.78 4.19
CA ALA A 45 3.32 17.74 3.18
C ALA A 45 3.04 16.36 3.82
N ARG A 46 3.69 16.07 4.96
CA ARG A 46 3.50 14.80 5.69
C ARG A 46 2.08 14.62 6.23
N GLU A 47 1.35 15.71 6.46
CA GLU A 47 -0.01 15.68 7.00
C GLU A 47 -1.01 15.13 5.98
N PHE A 48 -0.68 15.15 4.69
CA PHE A 48 -1.52 14.64 3.60
C PHE A 48 -1.26 13.17 3.27
N LEU A 49 -0.14 12.60 3.77
CA LEU A 49 0.16 11.18 3.60
C LEU A 49 -1.01 10.34 4.12
N THR A 50 -1.48 9.43 3.30
CA THR A 50 -2.46 8.42 3.73
C THR A 50 -1.79 7.44 4.71
N ALA A 51 -2.60 6.78 5.54
CA ALA A 51 -2.16 5.66 6.38
C ALA A 51 -1.40 4.60 5.56
N TYR A 52 -1.91 4.27 4.37
CA TYR A 52 -1.28 3.31 3.46
C TYR A 52 0.16 3.69 3.08
N HIS A 53 0.42 4.95 2.73
CA HIS A 53 1.78 5.42 2.43
C HIS A 53 2.73 5.20 3.62
N ARG A 54 2.29 5.59 4.82
CA ARG A 54 3.09 5.47 6.05
C ARG A 54 3.38 4.00 6.38
N GLU A 55 2.35 3.16 6.34
CA GLU A 55 2.43 1.73 6.62
C GLU A 55 3.31 0.99 5.61
N LEU A 56 3.16 1.29 4.31
CA LEU A 56 3.93 0.62 3.27
C LEU A 56 5.41 0.98 3.35
N ARG A 57 5.74 2.26 3.55
CA ARG A 57 7.13 2.67 3.78
C ARG A 57 7.72 1.93 4.98
N HIS A 58 6.99 1.90 6.10
CA HIS A 58 7.42 1.18 7.29
C HIS A 58 7.62 -0.31 7.02
N TYR A 59 6.69 -0.94 6.30
CA TYR A 59 6.79 -2.34 5.91
C TYR A 59 8.05 -2.62 5.08
N LEU A 60 8.35 -1.80 4.06
CA LEU A 60 9.53 -1.98 3.23
C LEU A 60 10.83 -1.78 4.03
N GLN A 61 10.87 -0.79 4.93
CA GLN A 61 12.02 -0.53 5.80
C GLN A 61 12.31 -1.69 6.77
N HIS A 62 11.31 -2.46 7.19
CA HIS A 62 11.49 -3.55 8.17
C HIS A 62 11.58 -4.94 7.52
N HIS A 63 10.71 -5.23 6.55
CA HIS A 63 10.55 -6.56 5.94
C HIS A 63 11.29 -6.70 4.61
N ARG A 64 11.72 -5.58 4.00
CA ARG A 64 12.49 -5.54 2.76
C ARG A 64 13.75 -4.65 2.89
N LEU A 65 14.29 -4.51 4.10
CA LEU A 65 15.38 -3.57 4.44
C LEU A 65 16.55 -3.60 3.46
N LYS A 66 17.03 -4.79 3.07
CA LYS A 66 18.16 -4.91 2.13
C LYS A 66 17.85 -4.29 0.76
N LEU A 67 16.64 -4.52 0.25
CA LEU A 67 16.19 -3.96 -1.03
C LEU A 67 15.97 -2.45 -0.89
N TYR A 68 15.32 -2.02 0.19
CA TYR A 68 15.09 -0.61 0.50
C TYR A 68 16.40 0.18 0.56
N ASN A 69 17.38 -0.31 1.34
CA ASN A 69 18.70 0.31 1.45
C ASN A 69 19.45 0.30 0.12
N TRP A 70 19.34 -0.76 -0.69
CA TRP A 70 19.98 -0.80 -1.99
C TRP A 70 19.49 0.34 -2.89
N PHE A 71 18.18 0.59 -2.95
CA PHE A 71 17.63 1.74 -3.71
C PHE A 71 18.01 3.09 -3.07
N GLY A 72 18.01 3.18 -1.74
CA GLY A 72 18.43 4.39 -1.03
C GLY A 72 19.91 4.75 -1.22
N GLU A 73 20.80 3.77 -1.22
CA GLU A 73 22.25 3.94 -1.48
C GLU A 73 22.52 4.22 -2.96
N THR A 74 21.70 3.66 -3.86
CA THR A 74 21.82 3.77 -5.33
C THR A 74 21.13 5.01 -5.88
N ARG A 75 20.99 6.08 -5.09
CA ARG A 75 20.47 7.41 -5.49
C ARG A 75 21.32 8.14 -6.57
N ARG A 76 22.05 7.40 -7.39
CA ARG A 76 22.85 7.88 -8.52
C ARG A 76 22.69 6.95 -9.71
N ARG A 77 21.71 7.28 -10.55
CA ARG A 77 21.80 7.01 -12.00
C ARG A 77 21.52 8.31 -12.74
N ALA A 78 22.49 9.22 -12.69
CA ALA A 78 22.48 10.43 -13.53
C ALA A 78 22.13 10.07 -14.99
N ASP A 79 22.66 8.94 -15.48
CA ASP A 79 22.36 8.42 -16.82
C ASP A 79 20.87 8.09 -17.05
N ALA A 80 20.16 7.57 -16.04
CA ALA A 80 18.72 7.30 -16.15
C ALA A 80 17.90 8.59 -16.19
N TYR A 81 18.30 9.60 -15.39
CA TYR A 81 17.67 10.92 -15.39
C TYR A 81 17.88 11.66 -16.71
N GLU A 82 19.11 11.64 -17.24
CA GLU A 82 19.42 12.21 -18.55
C GLU A 82 18.67 11.49 -19.67
N ALA A 83 18.54 10.16 -19.60
CA ALA A 83 17.75 9.39 -20.56
C ALA A 83 16.25 9.78 -20.51
N SER A 84 15.69 9.96 -19.30
CA SER A 84 14.31 10.40 -19.11
C SER A 84 14.09 11.82 -19.66
N LYS A 85 14.99 12.77 -19.34
CA LYS A 85 14.96 14.15 -19.85
C LYS A 85 15.10 14.21 -21.37
N LEU A 86 15.98 13.39 -21.94
CA LEU A 86 16.11 13.24 -23.39
C LEU A 86 14.84 12.66 -24.02
N ASN A 87 14.18 11.71 -23.35
CA ASN A 87 12.92 11.14 -23.83
C ASN A 87 11.82 12.20 -23.88
N LEU A 88 11.65 13.01 -22.82
CA LEU A 88 10.71 14.14 -22.80
C LEU A 88 10.95 15.11 -23.98
N LEU A 89 12.21 15.43 -24.25
CA LEU A 89 12.58 16.29 -25.39
C LEU A 89 12.27 15.66 -26.76
N LYS A 90 12.23 14.33 -26.86
CA LYS A 90 11.90 13.62 -28.09
C LYS A 90 10.39 13.51 -28.31
N THR A 91 9.61 13.39 -27.24
CA THR A 91 8.18 13.06 -27.30
C THR A 91 7.25 14.24 -27.04
N ALA A 92 7.77 15.37 -26.57
CA ALA A 92 6.98 16.55 -26.23
C ALA A 92 7.66 17.86 -26.65
N TYR A 93 6.85 18.88 -26.90
CA TYR A 93 7.31 20.25 -27.15
C TYR A 93 7.44 20.99 -25.82
N ARG A 94 8.65 21.46 -25.49
CA ARG A 94 8.87 22.27 -24.28
C ARG A 94 8.25 23.64 -24.47
N LEU A 95 7.39 24.04 -23.54
CA LEU A 95 6.78 25.36 -23.53
C LEU A 95 7.78 26.39 -22.99
N ASP A 96 7.94 27.49 -23.73
CA ASP A 96 8.75 28.60 -23.28
C ASP A 96 7.99 29.48 -22.28
N ARG A 97 8.70 30.03 -21.29
CA ARG A 97 8.11 30.83 -20.20
C ARG A 97 7.42 32.10 -20.69
N ASP A 98 7.91 32.73 -21.76
CA ASP A 98 7.26 33.92 -22.32
C ASP A 98 5.98 33.53 -23.07
N SER A 99 6.03 32.42 -23.82
CA SER A 99 4.89 31.95 -24.62
C SER A 99 3.75 31.36 -23.78
N ALA A 100 4.06 30.78 -22.62
CA ALA A 100 3.14 30.13 -21.71
C ALA A 100 3.09 30.81 -20.33
N ALA A 101 3.23 32.14 -20.30
CA ALA A 101 3.42 32.92 -19.07
C ALA A 101 2.37 32.64 -17.99
N VAL A 102 1.09 32.53 -18.37
CA VAL A 102 -0.01 32.27 -17.41
C VAL A 102 0.19 30.94 -16.67
N LEU A 103 0.49 29.86 -17.41
CA LEU A 103 0.71 28.54 -16.81
C LEU A 103 1.94 28.52 -15.89
N TYR A 104 3.02 29.17 -16.29
CA TYR A 104 4.21 29.25 -15.46
C TYR A 104 3.99 30.08 -14.20
N LEU A 105 3.24 31.18 -14.29
CA LEU A 105 2.85 31.97 -13.11
C LEU A 105 2.00 31.14 -12.14
N GLN A 106 1.05 30.34 -12.65
CA GLN A 106 0.27 29.42 -11.83
C GLN A 106 1.17 28.38 -11.16
N CYS A 107 2.06 27.71 -11.92
CA CYS A 107 3.00 26.73 -11.37
C CYS A 107 3.91 27.32 -10.30
N ASP A 108 4.48 28.51 -10.54
CA ASP A 108 5.37 29.17 -9.60
C ASP A 108 4.61 29.56 -8.31
N ALA A 109 3.35 30.02 -8.42
CA ALA A 109 2.50 30.32 -7.27
C ALA A 109 2.13 29.07 -6.47
N ILE A 110 1.75 27.99 -7.14
CA ILE A 110 1.44 26.69 -6.52
C ILE A 110 2.69 26.14 -5.81
N ALA A 111 3.84 26.10 -6.49
CA ALA A 111 5.10 25.63 -5.94
C ALA A 111 5.48 26.42 -4.68
N ALA A 112 5.34 27.76 -4.72
CA ALA A 112 5.57 28.61 -3.56
C ALA A 112 4.65 28.27 -2.37
N ARG A 113 3.36 28.01 -2.62
CA ARG A 113 2.40 27.60 -1.57
C ARG A 113 2.66 26.19 -1.04
N MET A 114 3.19 25.31 -1.87
CA MET A 114 3.67 23.98 -1.46
C MET A 114 5.03 24.04 -0.76
N GLY A 115 5.71 25.19 -0.72
CA GLY A 115 7.06 25.32 -0.18
C GLY A 115 8.12 24.62 -1.03
N LEU A 116 7.85 24.40 -2.31
CA LEU A 116 8.77 23.82 -3.28
C LEU A 116 9.65 24.92 -3.88
N SER A 117 10.97 24.71 -3.90
CA SER A 117 11.95 25.64 -4.46
C SER A 117 12.61 25.12 -5.74
N VAL A 118 11.90 24.27 -6.48
CA VAL A 118 12.42 23.57 -7.66
C VAL A 118 11.95 24.23 -8.96
N PRO A 119 12.78 24.27 -10.02
CA PRO A 119 12.32 24.71 -11.33
C PRO A 119 11.23 23.77 -11.86
N VAL A 120 10.12 24.36 -12.27
CA VAL A 120 9.06 23.68 -13.05
C VAL A 120 9.32 23.93 -14.53
N THR A 121 9.26 22.87 -15.34
CA THR A 121 9.28 22.93 -16.80
C THR A 121 8.02 22.29 -17.36
N LEU A 122 7.33 23.00 -18.25
CA LEU A 122 6.11 22.53 -18.88
C LEU A 122 6.38 22.03 -20.30
N TYR A 123 5.69 20.95 -20.67
CA TYR A 123 5.72 20.37 -22.00
C TYR A 123 4.30 20.15 -22.52
N GLN A 124 4.15 20.19 -23.84
CA GLN A 124 2.96 19.74 -24.55
C GLN A 124 3.30 18.45 -25.31
N ALA A 125 2.59 17.36 -25.04
CA ALA A 125 2.81 16.08 -25.70
C ALA A 125 2.57 16.16 -27.21
N GLN A 126 3.40 15.45 -27.99
CA GLN A 126 3.18 15.29 -29.42
C GLN A 126 2.14 14.18 -29.66
N GLN A 127 1.14 14.44 -30.49
CA GLN A 127 0.16 13.43 -30.95
C GLN A 127 -0.72 12.80 -29.85
N SER A 128 -1.19 13.59 -28.86
CA SER A 128 -2.19 13.14 -27.89
C SER A 128 -3.55 13.79 -28.16
N SER A 129 -4.58 13.00 -28.43
CA SER A 129 -5.96 13.50 -28.58
C SER A 129 -6.77 13.47 -27.27
N GLY A 130 -6.39 12.61 -26.31
CA GLY A 130 -7.02 12.57 -24.99
C GLY A 130 -6.51 13.69 -24.08
N LEU A 131 -7.41 14.21 -23.23
CA LEU A 131 -7.06 15.15 -22.16
C LEU A 131 -6.33 14.38 -21.07
N ASN A 132 -5.12 14.82 -20.71
CA ASN A 132 -4.38 14.27 -19.58
C ASN A 132 -3.26 15.21 -19.16
N ALA A 133 -2.72 15.04 -17.97
CA ALA A 133 -1.42 15.55 -17.60
C ALA A 133 -0.59 14.46 -16.93
N GLY A 134 0.72 14.67 -16.85
CA GLY A 134 1.58 13.77 -16.10
C GLY A 134 2.84 14.47 -15.62
N MET A 135 3.24 14.13 -14.41
CA MET A 135 4.45 14.59 -13.76
C MET A 135 5.59 13.57 -13.95
N THR A 136 6.75 14.04 -14.41
CA THR A 136 8.01 13.28 -14.39
C THR A 136 8.92 13.85 -13.32
N TRP A 137 9.24 13.03 -12.32
CA TRP A 137 10.14 13.40 -11.24
C TRP A 137 11.59 13.29 -11.70
N LEU A 138 12.35 14.37 -11.62
CA LEU A 138 13.81 14.36 -11.70
C LEU A 138 14.39 15.01 -10.43
N PRO A 139 15.59 14.60 -10.00
CA PRO A 139 16.19 15.20 -8.80
C PRO A 139 16.30 16.72 -8.93
N GLY A 140 15.60 17.44 -8.07
CA GLY A 140 15.61 18.90 -8.02
C GLY A 140 14.92 19.61 -9.20
N GLU A 141 14.21 18.91 -10.10
CA GLU A 141 13.48 19.51 -11.22
C GLU A 141 12.09 18.85 -11.37
N ALA A 142 11.04 19.65 -11.51
CA ALA A 142 9.68 19.16 -11.78
C ALA A 142 9.35 19.34 -13.27
N HIS A 143 8.90 18.28 -13.93
CA HIS A 143 8.50 18.30 -15.33
C HIS A 143 7.05 17.87 -15.48
N ILE A 144 6.21 18.74 -16.05
CA ILE A 144 4.79 18.45 -16.28
C ILE A 144 4.54 18.38 -17.78
N VAL A 145 3.90 17.32 -18.23
CA VAL A 145 3.52 17.10 -19.63
C VAL A 145 2.01 17.21 -19.75
N LEU A 146 1.55 18.16 -20.56
CA LEU A 146 0.14 18.38 -20.88
C LEU A 146 -0.24 17.60 -22.15
N HIS A 147 -1.38 16.93 -22.13
CA HIS A 147 -1.92 16.15 -23.25
C HIS A 147 -3.30 16.68 -23.64
N GLY A 148 -3.50 16.87 -24.95
CA GLY A 148 -4.76 17.39 -25.50
C GLY A 148 -4.97 18.89 -25.23
N PRO A 149 -6.15 19.44 -25.60
CA PRO A 149 -6.46 20.87 -25.51
C PRO A 149 -6.91 21.28 -24.09
N LEU A 150 -6.09 21.01 -23.07
CA LEU A 150 -6.43 21.29 -21.67
C LEU A 150 -6.74 22.78 -21.42
N GLN A 151 -5.96 23.69 -21.99
CA GLN A 151 -6.15 25.15 -21.84
C GLN A 151 -7.45 25.66 -22.48
N GLU A 152 -8.01 24.92 -23.44
CA GLU A 152 -9.28 25.27 -24.08
C GLU A 152 -10.48 24.65 -23.33
N THR A 153 -10.25 23.55 -22.61
CA THR A 153 -11.29 22.77 -21.94
C THR A 153 -11.50 23.19 -20.49
N LEU A 154 -10.40 23.45 -19.78
CA LEU A 154 -10.40 23.79 -18.36
C LEU A 154 -10.49 25.30 -18.16
N THR A 155 -11.27 25.70 -17.17
CA THR A 155 -11.23 27.06 -16.63
C THR A 155 -9.88 27.31 -15.93
N GLU A 156 -9.57 28.58 -15.64
CA GLU A 156 -8.33 28.94 -14.95
C GLU A 156 -8.17 28.23 -13.59
N ARG A 157 -9.28 28.07 -12.85
CA ARG A 157 -9.31 27.38 -11.54
C ARG A 157 -9.16 25.87 -11.65
N GLU A 158 -9.77 25.27 -12.66
CA GLU A 158 -9.60 23.83 -12.94
C GLU A 158 -8.18 23.53 -13.45
N MET A 159 -7.58 24.42 -14.25
CA MET A 159 -6.18 24.32 -14.64
C MET A 159 -5.23 24.47 -13.44
N GLU A 160 -5.52 25.40 -12.52
CA GLU A 160 -4.77 25.53 -11.26
C GLU A 160 -4.86 24.24 -10.43
N ALA A 161 -6.05 23.63 -10.34
CA ALA A 161 -6.26 22.34 -9.67
C ALA A 161 -5.45 21.20 -10.32
N LEU A 162 -5.43 21.12 -11.64
CA LEU A 162 -4.63 20.15 -12.39
C LEU A 162 -3.14 20.32 -12.11
N LEU A 163 -2.61 21.54 -12.23
CA LEU A 163 -1.20 21.82 -11.99
C LEU A 163 -0.80 21.57 -10.54
N ALA A 164 -1.69 21.85 -9.58
CA ALA A 164 -1.48 21.53 -8.18
C ALA A 164 -1.48 20.01 -7.94
N HIS A 165 -2.35 19.26 -8.60
CA HIS A 165 -2.34 17.81 -8.56
C HIS A 165 -0.99 17.25 -9.08
N GLU A 166 -0.54 17.69 -10.26
CA GLU A 166 0.72 17.24 -10.84
C GLU A 166 1.94 17.60 -9.96
N LEU A 167 1.98 18.79 -9.38
CA LEU A 167 3.05 19.17 -8.46
C LEU A 167 2.98 18.42 -7.12
N ALA A 168 1.80 17.97 -6.70
CA ALA A 168 1.67 17.14 -5.51
C ALA A 168 2.31 15.75 -5.68
N HIS A 169 2.30 15.18 -6.90
CA HIS A 169 3.08 13.97 -7.18
C HIS A 169 4.57 14.21 -6.95
N TYR A 170 5.09 15.34 -7.43
CA TYR A 170 6.49 15.70 -7.20
C TYR A 170 6.78 15.90 -5.71
N GLU A 171 5.89 16.58 -4.99
CA GLU A 171 5.99 16.81 -3.56
C GLU A 171 6.06 15.49 -2.79
N LEU A 172 5.13 14.55 -3.05
CA LEU A 172 5.09 13.24 -2.42
C LEU A 172 6.42 12.51 -2.56
N LEU A 173 6.93 12.38 -3.79
CA LEU A 173 8.18 11.68 -4.07
C LEU A 173 9.40 12.38 -3.46
N SER A 174 9.27 13.65 -3.08
CA SER A 174 10.32 14.44 -2.44
C SER A 174 10.25 14.41 -0.90
N ILE A 175 9.16 13.87 -0.31
CA ILE A 175 8.99 13.76 1.15
C ILE A 175 10.15 13.00 1.79
N ASP A 176 10.62 13.52 2.94
CA ASP A 176 11.66 12.95 3.78
C ASP A 176 12.96 12.70 3.03
N ASP A 177 13.46 13.76 2.38
CA ASP A 177 14.60 13.68 1.47
C ASP A 177 14.38 12.68 0.34
N GLY A 178 13.14 12.33 -0.06
CA GLY A 178 12.84 11.42 -1.17
C GLY A 178 12.68 9.94 -0.79
N GLU A 179 12.23 9.65 0.43
CA GLU A 179 11.97 8.28 0.90
C GLU A 179 10.81 7.61 0.14
N PHE A 180 9.83 8.39 -0.35
CA PHE A 180 8.72 7.85 -1.16
C PHE A 180 9.10 7.62 -2.62
N HIS A 181 10.12 8.30 -3.13
CA HIS A 181 10.76 7.89 -4.39
C HIS A 181 11.44 6.52 -4.24
N ILE A 182 12.08 6.25 -3.10
CA ILE A 182 12.65 4.91 -2.84
C ILE A 182 11.53 3.86 -2.79
N VAL A 183 10.41 4.16 -2.12
CA VAL A 183 9.23 3.27 -2.11
C VAL A 183 8.76 2.97 -3.55
N ASP A 184 8.61 4.01 -4.37
CA ASP A 184 8.18 3.88 -5.78
C ASP A 184 9.12 2.99 -6.60
N GLU A 185 10.44 3.23 -6.52
CA GLU A 185 11.44 2.44 -7.24
C GLU A 185 11.48 0.98 -6.76
N VAL A 186 11.37 0.75 -5.45
CA VAL A 186 11.33 -0.61 -4.87
C VAL A 186 10.12 -1.38 -5.41
N LEU A 187 8.92 -0.78 -5.38
CA LEU A 187 7.70 -1.44 -5.85
C LEU A 187 7.71 -1.66 -7.37
N SER A 188 8.18 -0.68 -8.13
CA SER A 188 8.38 -0.80 -9.57
C SER A 188 9.35 -1.93 -9.92
N ALA A 189 10.46 -2.04 -9.20
CA ALA A 189 11.42 -3.12 -9.43
C ALA A 189 10.86 -4.49 -9.00
N MET A 190 10.14 -4.55 -7.88
CA MET A 190 9.48 -5.78 -7.43
C MET A 190 8.50 -6.29 -8.47
N THR A 191 7.64 -5.44 -9.03
CA THR A 191 6.65 -5.86 -10.05
C THR A 191 7.25 -6.19 -11.41
N ASN A 192 8.47 -5.74 -11.70
CA ASN A 192 9.20 -6.11 -12.91
C ASN A 192 10.08 -7.36 -12.73
N ASP A 193 10.16 -7.93 -11.52
CA ASP A 193 10.85 -9.20 -11.29
C ASP A 193 9.99 -10.36 -11.79
N ALA A 194 10.60 -11.28 -12.54
CA ALA A 194 9.91 -12.46 -13.07
C ALA A 194 9.41 -13.43 -11.97
N ASN A 195 9.89 -13.28 -10.73
CA ASN A 195 9.47 -14.05 -9.57
C ASN A 195 8.46 -13.30 -8.68
N SER A 196 7.96 -12.13 -9.13
CA SER A 196 6.96 -11.39 -8.38
C SER A 196 5.62 -12.11 -8.34
N GLY A 197 4.95 -12.05 -7.20
CA GLY A 197 3.61 -12.61 -7.03
C GLY A 197 2.52 -11.57 -7.22
N ASP A 198 1.27 -12.03 -7.10
CA ASP A 198 0.08 -11.18 -7.19
C ASP A 198 0.06 -10.11 -6.09
N ALA A 199 0.64 -10.39 -4.93
CA ALA A 199 0.67 -9.48 -3.78
C ALA A 199 1.54 -8.25 -4.04
N GLU A 200 2.71 -8.41 -4.66
CA GLU A 200 3.55 -7.29 -5.09
C GLU A 200 2.83 -6.41 -6.12
N SER A 201 2.19 -7.04 -7.10
CA SER A 201 1.41 -6.34 -8.13
C SER A 201 0.22 -5.58 -7.53
N ARG A 202 -0.50 -6.18 -6.58
CA ARG A 202 -1.60 -5.52 -5.88
C ARG A 202 -1.11 -4.40 -4.97
N THR A 203 0.02 -4.56 -4.30
CA THR A 203 0.65 -3.52 -3.48
C THR A 203 1.03 -2.32 -4.33
N TRP A 204 1.66 -2.55 -5.49
CA TRP A 204 2.01 -1.48 -6.43
C TRP A 204 0.79 -0.75 -6.96
N ARG A 205 -0.26 -1.50 -7.32
CA ARG A 205 -1.55 -0.92 -7.70
C ARG A 205 -2.10 -0.03 -6.59
N ASN A 206 -2.28 -0.57 -5.38
CA ASN A 206 -2.87 0.18 -4.26
C ASN A 206 -2.04 1.41 -3.91
N TYR A 207 -0.70 1.32 -3.93
CA TYR A 207 0.18 2.48 -3.75
C TYR A 207 -0.13 3.60 -4.75
N LYS A 208 -0.21 3.31 -6.05
CA LYS A 208 -0.57 4.31 -7.07
C LYS A 208 -1.97 4.91 -6.84
N LEU A 209 -2.94 4.08 -6.47
CA LEU A 209 -4.30 4.56 -6.18
C LEU A 209 -4.32 5.53 -4.99
N TYR A 210 -3.60 5.21 -3.90
CA TYR A 210 -3.48 6.12 -2.76
C TYR A 210 -2.67 7.38 -3.10
N THR A 211 -1.66 7.29 -3.98
CA THR A 211 -0.92 8.44 -4.49
C THR A 211 -1.85 9.45 -5.19
N GLU A 212 -2.79 8.99 -6.01
CA GLU A 212 -3.79 9.88 -6.62
C GLU A 212 -4.63 10.61 -5.57
N LEU A 213 -5.03 9.91 -4.49
CA LEU A 213 -5.81 10.51 -3.41
C LEU A 213 -4.99 11.51 -2.59
N TYR A 214 -3.70 11.26 -2.39
CA TYR A 214 -2.79 12.25 -1.81
C TYR A 214 -2.79 13.52 -2.67
N CYS A 215 -2.61 13.36 -3.98
CA CYS A 215 -2.49 14.47 -4.92
C CYS A 215 -3.80 15.26 -5.02
N ASP A 216 -4.95 14.60 -4.98
CA ASP A 216 -6.26 15.24 -4.92
C ASP A 216 -6.44 16.10 -3.67
N ARG A 217 -6.17 15.54 -2.49
CA ARG A 217 -6.27 16.28 -1.22
C ARG A 217 -5.35 17.48 -1.21
N ARG A 218 -4.13 17.30 -1.73
CA ARG A 218 -3.14 18.36 -1.79
C ARG A 218 -3.56 19.46 -2.77
N ALA A 219 -4.06 19.09 -3.95
CA ALA A 219 -4.60 20.01 -4.92
C ALA A 219 -5.76 20.81 -4.31
N ALA A 220 -6.73 20.16 -3.67
CA ALA A 220 -7.87 20.82 -3.04
C ALA A 220 -7.47 21.79 -1.92
N MET A 221 -6.45 21.44 -1.11
CA MET A 221 -5.92 22.36 -0.10
C MET A 221 -5.24 23.57 -0.71
N ILE A 222 -4.46 23.37 -1.79
CA ILE A 222 -3.82 24.48 -2.48
C ILE A 222 -4.87 25.30 -3.22
N THR A 223 -5.82 24.74 -3.95
CA THR A 223 -6.81 25.58 -4.63
C THR A 223 -7.79 26.24 -3.66
N GLU A 224 -7.97 25.65 -2.47
CA GLU A 224 -9.06 25.99 -1.54
C GLU A 224 -10.44 25.84 -2.22
N ASP A 225 -10.54 24.90 -3.16
CA ASP A 225 -11.66 24.78 -4.09
C ASP A 225 -11.82 23.34 -4.58
N ILE A 226 -12.61 22.58 -3.81
CA ILE A 226 -12.91 21.18 -4.08
C ILE A 226 -13.74 21.03 -5.35
N ASP A 227 -14.63 21.98 -5.63
CA ASP A 227 -15.48 21.95 -6.82
C ASP A 227 -14.65 22.08 -8.09
N ALA A 228 -13.62 22.94 -8.09
CA ALA A 228 -12.66 23.03 -9.19
C ALA A 228 -11.88 21.72 -9.38
N CYS A 229 -11.48 21.04 -8.31
CA CYS A 229 -10.83 19.73 -8.39
C CYS A 229 -11.76 18.67 -8.98
N ILE A 230 -13.00 18.56 -8.51
CA ILE A 230 -13.99 17.59 -9.01
C ILE A 230 -14.36 17.89 -10.47
N CYS A 231 -14.62 19.16 -10.81
CA CYS A 231 -14.90 19.56 -12.19
C CYS A 231 -13.71 19.26 -13.11
N CYS A 232 -12.48 19.53 -12.66
CA CYS A 232 -11.27 19.17 -13.41
C CYS A 232 -11.22 17.67 -13.73
N LEU A 233 -11.40 16.81 -12.72
CA LEU A 233 -11.44 15.34 -12.89
C LEU A 233 -12.49 14.93 -13.93
N LEU A 234 -13.71 15.47 -13.81
CA LEU A 234 -14.81 15.15 -14.71
C LEU A 234 -14.53 15.58 -16.15
N LYS A 235 -14.01 16.79 -16.37
CA LYS A 235 -13.74 17.29 -17.72
C LYS A 235 -12.60 16.52 -18.39
N ILE A 236 -11.56 16.15 -17.65
CA ILE A 236 -10.44 15.35 -18.17
C ILE A 236 -10.94 13.98 -18.64
N GLU A 237 -11.74 13.29 -17.82
CA GLU A 237 -12.18 11.93 -18.15
C GLU A 237 -13.28 11.91 -19.22
N THR A 238 -14.22 12.87 -19.18
CA THR A 238 -15.39 12.86 -20.07
C THR A 238 -15.23 13.69 -21.34
N GLY A 239 -14.25 14.60 -21.39
CA GLY A 239 -14.08 15.58 -22.47
C GLY A 239 -15.18 16.65 -22.53
N GLN A 240 -16.07 16.72 -21.54
CA GLN A 240 -17.14 17.72 -21.51
C GLN A 240 -16.60 19.10 -21.18
N SER A 241 -17.15 20.14 -21.81
CA SER A 241 -16.76 21.53 -21.53
C SER A 241 -17.44 22.13 -20.30
N ALA A 242 -18.57 21.55 -19.88
CA ALA A 242 -19.34 21.98 -18.71
C ALA A 242 -19.81 20.77 -17.91
N VAL A 243 -19.55 20.80 -16.60
CA VAL A 243 -19.87 19.74 -15.63
C VAL A 243 -20.33 20.40 -14.32
N ASN A 244 -20.88 19.62 -13.39
CA ASN A 244 -21.35 20.11 -12.09
C ASN A 244 -20.90 19.16 -10.98
N ALA A 245 -20.10 19.68 -10.04
CA ALA A 245 -19.51 18.89 -8.95
C ALA A 245 -20.58 18.32 -8.00
N ASP A 246 -21.53 19.14 -7.55
CA ASP A 246 -22.61 18.72 -6.63
C ASP A 246 -23.46 17.59 -7.21
N ALA A 247 -23.88 17.73 -8.47
CA ALA A 247 -24.66 16.72 -9.17
C ALA A 247 -23.87 15.41 -9.31
N TYR A 248 -22.57 15.49 -9.56
CA TYR A 248 -21.73 14.30 -9.64
C TYR A 248 -21.49 13.66 -8.28
N LEU A 249 -21.38 14.43 -7.19
CA LEU A 249 -21.28 13.90 -5.83
C LEU A 249 -22.56 13.14 -5.43
N GLN A 250 -23.73 13.62 -5.85
CA GLN A 250 -25.00 12.89 -5.67
C GLN A 250 -24.98 11.57 -6.45
N GLN A 251 -24.55 11.59 -7.72
CA GLN A 251 -24.38 10.38 -8.51
C GLN A 251 -23.39 9.40 -7.86
N ALA A 252 -22.29 9.90 -7.31
CA ALA A 252 -21.30 9.07 -6.62
C ALA A 252 -21.87 8.41 -5.36
N GLU A 253 -22.74 9.10 -4.62
CA GLU A 253 -23.48 8.50 -3.49
C GLU A 253 -24.37 7.35 -3.97
N GLU A 254 -25.14 7.55 -5.04
CA GLU A 254 -26.02 6.52 -5.59
C GLU A 254 -25.26 5.26 -6.05
N ILE A 255 -24.02 5.42 -6.51
CA ILE A 255 -23.12 4.31 -6.86
C ILE A 255 -22.71 3.57 -5.59
N LEU A 256 -22.21 4.28 -4.58
CA LEU A 256 -21.72 3.70 -3.31
C LEU A 256 -22.82 3.02 -2.48
N GLU A 257 -24.08 3.44 -2.64
CA GLU A 257 -25.22 2.74 -2.05
C GLU A 257 -25.45 1.34 -2.64
N LYS A 258 -25.02 1.11 -3.90
CA LYS A 258 -25.29 -0.12 -4.67
C LYS A 258 -24.07 -1.01 -4.82
N GLU A 259 -22.86 -0.46 -4.81
CA GLU A 259 -21.62 -1.15 -5.12
C GLU A 259 -20.62 -1.10 -3.96
N ARG A 260 -20.03 -2.26 -3.64
CA ARG A 260 -19.07 -2.42 -2.51
C ARG A 260 -17.82 -3.22 -2.89
N ALA A 261 -17.53 -3.38 -4.18
CA ALA A 261 -16.43 -4.23 -4.65
C ALA A 261 -15.03 -3.64 -4.41
N GLY A 262 -14.95 -2.34 -4.08
CA GLY A 262 -13.70 -1.58 -4.12
C GLY A 262 -13.36 -1.13 -5.53
N SER A 263 -12.23 -0.47 -5.70
CA SER A 263 -11.74 0.01 -6.99
C SER A 263 -11.28 -1.15 -7.86
N ASP A 264 -11.48 -1.07 -9.16
CA ASP A 264 -10.84 -1.91 -10.20
C ASP A 264 -9.69 -1.17 -10.91
N GLY A 265 -9.52 0.13 -10.65
CA GLY A 265 -8.50 1.00 -11.25
C GLY A 265 -7.06 0.47 -11.12
N VAL A 266 -6.24 0.59 -12.17
CA VAL A 266 -4.85 0.08 -12.17
C VAL A 266 -3.83 1.16 -11.82
N THR A 267 -4.04 2.36 -12.33
CA THR A 267 -3.19 3.54 -12.13
C THR A 267 -3.93 4.65 -11.40
N HIS A 268 -5.22 4.80 -11.65
CA HIS A 268 -6.08 5.80 -11.04
C HIS A 268 -7.34 5.14 -10.50
N PRO A 269 -7.87 5.58 -9.35
CA PRO A 269 -9.19 5.16 -8.90
C PRO A 269 -10.27 5.71 -9.83
N GLU A 270 -11.43 5.07 -9.81
CA GLU A 270 -12.62 5.56 -10.51
C GLU A 270 -12.98 6.97 -10.03
N MET A 271 -13.48 7.80 -10.94
CA MET A 271 -13.80 9.20 -10.64
C MET A 271 -14.73 9.37 -9.44
N TYR A 272 -15.72 8.50 -9.27
CA TYR A 272 -16.66 8.58 -8.16
C TYR A 272 -15.95 8.35 -6.81
N ILE A 273 -14.93 7.49 -6.77
CA ILE A 273 -14.10 7.26 -5.58
C ILE A 273 -13.26 8.49 -5.28
N ARG A 274 -12.61 9.07 -6.28
CA ARG A 274 -11.78 10.28 -6.11
C ARG A 274 -12.61 11.47 -5.61
N ALA A 275 -13.75 11.73 -6.25
CA ALA A 275 -14.67 12.79 -5.86
C ALA A 275 -15.20 12.60 -4.43
N LYS A 276 -15.62 11.37 -4.06
CA LYS A 276 -16.06 11.07 -2.69
C LYS A 276 -14.93 11.15 -1.68
N SER A 277 -13.71 10.75 -2.05
CA SER A 277 -12.53 10.85 -1.18
C SER A 277 -12.19 12.31 -0.87
N LEU A 278 -12.27 13.20 -1.86
CA LEU A 278 -12.17 14.65 -1.66
C LEU A 278 -13.22 15.17 -0.68
N LYS A 279 -14.49 14.75 -0.85
CA LYS A 279 -15.57 15.15 0.04
C LYS A 279 -15.36 14.64 1.47
N PHE A 280 -14.95 13.38 1.65
CA PHE A 280 -14.65 12.82 2.96
C PHE A 280 -13.50 13.55 3.66
N TRP A 281 -12.45 13.89 2.91
CA TRP A 281 -11.34 14.67 3.44
C TRP A 281 -11.78 16.07 3.86
N ALA A 282 -12.59 16.75 3.04
CA ALA A 282 -13.10 18.07 3.35
C ALA A 282 -14.00 18.11 4.59
N ASP A 283 -14.83 17.07 4.75
CA ASP A 283 -15.76 16.97 5.88
C ASP A 283 -15.03 16.63 7.18
N ASP A 284 -14.11 15.67 7.14
CA ASP A 284 -13.35 15.23 8.30
C ASP A 284 -12.04 14.52 7.87
N PRO A 285 -10.91 15.25 7.84
CA PRO A 285 -9.60 14.68 7.51
C PRO A 285 -9.19 13.52 8.41
N ALA A 286 -9.64 13.50 9.68
CA ALA A 286 -9.21 12.51 10.66
C ALA A 286 -9.78 11.11 10.37
N THR A 287 -11.00 11.04 9.84
CA THR A 287 -11.67 9.76 9.49
C THR A 287 -11.63 9.43 8.00
N CYS A 288 -11.00 10.29 7.18
CA CYS A 288 -10.99 10.14 5.73
C CYS A 288 -10.36 8.82 5.28
N ASP A 289 -9.19 8.46 5.81
CA ASP A 289 -8.48 7.23 5.40
C ASP A 289 -9.29 5.97 5.72
N GLU A 290 -9.99 5.93 6.86
CA GLU A 290 -10.87 4.83 7.24
C GLU A 290 -12.05 4.65 6.27
N LYS A 291 -12.64 5.76 5.82
CA LYS A 291 -13.76 5.76 4.85
C LYS A 291 -13.32 5.41 3.44
N VAL A 292 -12.11 5.82 3.05
CA VAL A 292 -11.55 5.62 1.72
C VAL A 292 -11.01 4.20 1.53
N LYS A 293 -10.44 3.61 2.58
CA LYS A 293 -9.85 2.27 2.54
C LYS A 293 -10.74 1.21 1.87
N PRO A 294 -12.03 1.02 2.26
CA PRO A 294 -12.90 0.05 1.61
C PRO A 294 -13.23 0.42 0.14
N LEU A 295 -13.16 1.70 -0.23
CA LEU A 295 -13.35 2.12 -1.62
C LEU A 295 -12.16 1.73 -2.51
N ILE A 296 -10.93 1.78 -1.98
CA ILE A 296 -9.73 1.44 -2.75
C ILE A 296 -9.46 -0.06 -2.75
N GLU A 297 -9.48 -0.66 -1.57
CA GLU A 297 -9.05 -2.03 -1.37
C GLU A 297 -10.17 -3.05 -1.57
N GLY A 298 -11.43 -2.62 -1.42
CA GLY A 298 -12.56 -3.53 -1.38
C GLY A 298 -12.54 -4.45 -0.16
N PRO A 299 -13.40 -5.47 -0.14
CA PRO A 299 -13.37 -6.50 0.89
C PRO A 299 -12.12 -7.36 0.75
N LEU A 300 -11.62 -7.84 1.87
CA LEU A 300 -10.46 -8.72 1.93
C LEU A 300 -10.76 -10.05 1.19
N GLN A 301 -9.89 -10.44 0.26
CA GLN A 301 -10.00 -11.67 -0.53
C GLN A 301 -8.64 -12.34 -0.61
N LEU A 302 -8.57 -13.66 -0.42
CA LEU A 302 -7.30 -14.38 -0.31
C LEU A 302 -6.48 -14.29 -1.62
N ALA A 303 -7.16 -14.33 -2.76
CA ALA A 303 -6.55 -14.25 -4.07
C ALA A 303 -5.98 -12.86 -4.41
N THR A 304 -6.37 -11.81 -3.69
CA THR A 304 -6.00 -10.43 -4.02
C THR A 304 -5.40 -9.67 -2.86
N LEU A 305 -4.82 -10.36 -1.88
CA LEU A 305 -4.14 -9.72 -0.75
C LEU A 305 -2.90 -8.95 -1.23
N ASP A 306 -2.81 -7.68 -0.86
CA ASP A 306 -1.54 -6.96 -0.92
C ASP A 306 -0.61 -7.34 0.25
N LEU A 307 0.63 -6.83 0.26
CA LEU A 307 1.62 -7.19 1.27
C LEU A 307 1.22 -6.76 2.70
N LEU A 308 0.53 -5.62 2.85
CA LEU A 308 0.06 -5.13 4.14
C LEU A 308 -1.13 -5.97 4.64
N GLN A 309 -2.04 -6.32 3.72
CA GLN A 309 -3.16 -7.20 3.99
C GLN A 309 -2.71 -8.62 4.35
N GLN A 310 -1.68 -9.16 3.68
CA GLN A 310 -1.06 -10.44 4.07
C GLN A 310 -0.47 -10.38 5.48
N GLN A 311 0.25 -9.31 5.82
CA GLN A 311 0.78 -9.12 7.17
C GLN A 311 -0.34 -9.07 8.20
N SER A 312 -1.44 -8.39 7.87
CA SER A 312 -2.58 -8.31 8.78
C SER A 312 -3.30 -9.63 8.93
N LEU A 313 -3.56 -10.36 7.84
CA LEU A 313 -4.17 -11.69 7.89
C LEU A 313 -3.29 -12.65 8.68
N ALA A 314 -1.97 -12.64 8.47
CA ALA A 314 -1.03 -13.46 9.23
C ALA A 314 -1.12 -13.17 10.74
N ARG A 315 -1.25 -11.90 11.15
CA ARG A 315 -1.44 -11.52 12.55
C ARG A 315 -2.76 -12.04 13.11
N ILE A 316 -3.86 -11.87 12.37
CA ILE A 316 -5.19 -12.37 12.75
C ILE A 316 -5.16 -13.90 12.88
N THR A 317 -4.54 -14.60 11.94
CA THR A 317 -4.34 -16.05 11.99
C THR A 317 -3.55 -16.48 13.22
N LYS A 318 -2.46 -15.77 13.55
CA LYS A 318 -1.68 -16.05 14.77
C LYS A 318 -2.54 -15.88 16.02
N SER A 319 -3.26 -14.75 16.14
CA SER A 319 -4.16 -14.50 17.27
C SER A 319 -5.29 -15.53 17.37
N PHE A 320 -5.88 -15.93 16.23
CA PHE A 320 -6.90 -16.97 16.18
C PHE A 320 -6.40 -18.31 16.74
N LEU A 321 -5.19 -18.72 16.37
CA LEU A 321 -4.58 -19.94 16.88
C LEU A 321 -4.21 -19.82 18.36
N GLN A 322 -3.72 -18.67 18.82
CA GLN A 322 -3.43 -18.42 20.23
C GLN A 322 -4.69 -18.53 21.09
N ASP A 323 -5.80 -17.97 20.62
CA ASP A 323 -7.10 -18.05 21.30
C ASP A 323 -7.64 -19.48 21.31
N PHE A 324 -7.50 -20.23 20.20
CA PHE A 324 -7.94 -21.63 20.12
C PHE A 324 -7.13 -22.55 21.03
N LEU A 325 -5.80 -22.38 21.08
CA LEU A 325 -4.88 -23.20 21.86
C LEU A 325 -4.71 -22.72 23.30
N LYS A 326 -5.53 -21.76 23.75
CA LYS A 326 -5.47 -21.23 25.12
C LYS A 326 -5.65 -22.31 26.21
N PRO A 327 -6.57 -23.29 26.09
CA PRO A 327 -6.67 -24.39 27.05
C PRO A 327 -5.40 -25.24 27.09
N GLU A 328 -4.83 -25.45 28.29
CA GLU A 328 -3.54 -26.17 28.46
C GLU A 328 -3.56 -27.59 27.87
N TRP A 329 -4.69 -28.28 27.96
CA TRP A 329 -4.85 -29.63 27.41
C TRP A 329 -4.82 -29.69 25.87
N LEU A 330 -5.03 -28.56 25.17
CA LEU A 330 -4.83 -28.42 23.73
C LEU A 330 -3.38 -28.07 23.37
N GLN A 331 -2.52 -27.73 24.34
CA GLN A 331 -1.13 -27.34 24.08
C GLN A 331 -0.20 -28.56 23.97
N THR A 332 -0.64 -29.59 23.26
CA THR A 332 0.18 -30.79 23.04
C THR A 332 1.40 -30.47 22.18
N PRO A 333 2.50 -31.25 22.26
CA PRO A 333 3.65 -31.07 21.39
C PRO A 333 3.30 -31.10 19.89
N VAL A 334 2.25 -31.85 19.52
CA VAL A 334 1.75 -31.94 18.14
C VAL A 334 1.11 -30.63 17.71
N LEU A 335 0.14 -30.10 18.46
CA LEU A 335 -0.57 -28.87 18.10
C LEU A 335 0.34 -27.63 18.18
N ILE A 336 1.19 -27.53 19.21
CA ILE A 336 2.17 -26.44 19.31
C ILE A 336 3.21 -26.54 18.20
N GLY A 337 3.68 -27.76 17.89
CA GLY A 337 4.58 -28.01 16.77
C GLY A 337 3.96 -27.59 15.45
N HIS A 338 2.67 -27.89 15.24
CA HIS A 338 1.92 -27.51 14.05
C HIS A 338 1.77 -26.00 13.91
N ALA A 339 1.39 -25.28 14.99
CA ALA A 339 1.36 -23.81 15.00
C ALA A 339 2.73 -23.19 14.68
N LYS A 340 3.82 -23.78 15.18
CA LYS A 340 5.19 -23.34 14.89
C LYS A 340 5.63 -23.54 13.44
N ARG A 341 4.94 -24.40 12.67
CA ARG A 341 5.18 -24.52 11.21
C ARG A 341 4.65 -23.30 10.45
N PHE A 342 3.62 -22.64 10.96
CA PHE A 342 3.09 -21.40 10.40
C PHE A 342 3.84 -20.17 10.94
N PHE A 343 4.14 -20.16 12.24
CA PHE A 343 4.78 -19.05 12.93
C PHE A 343 5.91 -19.56 13.82
N GLU A 344 7.17 -19.43 13.39
CA GLU A 344 8.33 -19.97 14.12
C GLU A 344 8.38 -19.53 15.60
N ASP A 345 7.96 -18.29 15.87
CA ASP A 345 7.91 -17.66 17.18
C ASP A 345 6.57 -17.85 17.93
N PHE A 346 5.77 -18.85 17.55
CA PHE A 346 4.46 -19.08 18.15
C PHE A 346 4.56 -19.42 19.64
N THR A 347 3.78 -18.68 20.44
CA THR A 347 3.60 -18.87 21.88
C THR A 347 2.14 -18.63 22.23
N VAL A 348 1.61 -19.36 23.22
CA VAL A 348 0.27 -19.12 23.76
C VAL A 348 0.39 -18.15 24.93
N PRO A 349 -0.30 -16.99 24.91
CA PRO A 349 -0.25 -16.03 26.03
C PRO A 349 -0.83 -16.62 27.32
N ASP A 350 -0.27 -16.23 28.47
CA ASP A 350 -0.79 -16.64 29.77
C ASP A 350 -2.24 -16.17 29.97
N ALA A 351 -3.04 -16.94 30.72
CA ALA A 351 -4.45 -16.66 30.91
C ALA A 351 -4.76 -15.28 31.54
N ALA A 352 -3.78 -14.67 32.22
CA ALA A 352 -3.87 -13.36 32.85
C ALA A 352 -3.63 -12.18 31.88
N GLU A 353 -3.10 -12.43 30.69
CA GLU A 353 -3.05 -11.43 29.63
C GLU A 353 -4.41 -11.40 28.93
N GLU A 354 -5.07 -10.23 28.98
CA GLU A 354 -6.32 -10.00 28.26
C GLU A 354 -6.09 -10.35 26.79
N SER A 355 -6.82 -11.36 26.31
CA SER A 355 -6.74 -11.77 24.92
C SER A 355 -7.13 -10.59 24.02
N VAL A 356 -6.46 -10.50 22.87
CA VAL A 356 -6.79 -9.62 21.73
C VAL A 356 -8.11 -10.11 21.09
N HIS A 357 -9.15 -10.23 21.92
CA HIS A 357 -10.51 -10.61 21.53
C HIS A 357 -11.18 -9.54 20.67
N SER A 358 -10.60 -8.34 20.51
CA SER A 358 -11.13 -7.30 19.63
C SER A 358 -11.03 -7.72 18.17
N ASP A 359 -9.85 -8.12 17.69
CA ASP A 359 -9.62 -8.19 16.24
C ASP A 359 -10.31 -9.39 15.61
N VAL A 360 -10.30 -10.55 16.27
CA VAL A 360 -10.95 -11.78 15.78
C VAL A 360 -12.48 -11.70 15.92
N ALA A 361 -12.99 -11.12 17.02
CA ALA A 361 -14.44 -10.99 17.22
C ALA A 361 -15.05 -9.85 16.39
N ASP A 362 -14.32 -8.76 16.16
CA ASP A 362 -14.76 -7.67 15.29
C ASP A 362 -14.68 -8.08 13.81
N PHE A 363 -13.67 -8.87 13.42
CA PHE A 363 -13.60 -9.53 12.12
C PHE A 363 -14.72 -10.57 11.92
N ALA A 364 -15.05 -11.37 12.94
CA ALA A 364 -16.16 -12.31 12.88
C ALA A 364 -17.55 -11.62 12.80
N LYS A 365 -17.67 -10.41 13.34
CA LYS A 365 -18.89 -9.58 13.24
C LYS A 365 -18.99 -8.83 11.92
N ASN A 366 -17.85 -8.43 11.34
CA ASN A 366 -17.78 -7.72 10.07
C ASN A 366 -16.53 -8.14 9.29
N PRO A 367 -16.57 -9.26 8.52
CA PRO A 367 -15.41 -9.76 7.79
C PRO A 367 -14.96 -8.83 6.64
N ASP A 368 -15.80 -7.84 6.30
CA ASP A 368 -15.52 -6.79 5.32
C ASP A 368 -14.98 -5.50 5.98
N ALA A 369 -14.86 -5.45 7.33
CA ALA A 369 -14.25 -4.32 8.02
C ALA A 369 -12.72 -4.41 7.98
N PRO A 370 -12.01 -3.29 7.71
CA PRO A 370 -10.57 -3.27 7.86
C PRO A 370 -10.16 -3.57 9.32
N PRO A 371 -9.01 -4.22 9.54
CA PRO A 371 -8.48 -4.46 10.87
C PRO A 371 -8.20 -3.11 11.56
N THR A 372 -8.79 -2.90 12.74
CA THR A 372 -8.69 -1.65 13.48
C THR A 372 -7.34 -1.56 14.21
N PRO A 373 -6.65 -0.41 14.21
CA PRO A 373 -5.68 -0.10 15.24
C PRO A 373 -6.41 0.24 16.55
N SER A 374 -5.98 -0.37 17.64
CA SER A 374 -6.60 -0.35 18.97
C SER A 374 -6.74 1.05 19.61
N THR A 375 -7.97 1.53 19.89
CA THR A 375 -8.42 2.30 21.09
C THR A 375 -9.97 2.59 21.06
N PRO A 376 -10.63 3.03 22.18
CA PRO A 376 -11.87 2.44 22.72
C PRO A 376 -13.20 3.10 22.25
N PRO A 377 -14.39 2.56 22.61
CA PRO A 377 -15.58 2.63 21.77
C PRO A 377 -16.44 3.87 22.02
N SER A 378 -17.22 4.26 21.00
CA SER A 378 -18.43 5.06 21.20
C SER A 378 -19.59 4.58 20.31
N HIS A 379 -20.77 4.66 20.92
CA HIS A 379 -22.10 4.10 20.60
C HIS A 379 -22.59 4.14 19.14
N GLY A 380 -23.36 3.11 18.79
CA GLY A 380 -23.92 2.91 17.45
C GLY A 380 -25.40 3.26 17.28
N ASN A 381 -25.96 2.82 16.15
CA ASN A 381 -27.37 2.46 16.02
C ASN A 381 -27.56 1.55 14.79
N SER A 382 -28.43 0.54 14.93
CA SER A 382 -28.74 -0.49 13.92
C SER A 382 -29.98 -0.12 13.12
N GLY A 383 -29.88 -0.17 11.78
CA GLY A 383 -31.03 -0.19 10.88
C GLY A 383 -30.87 -1.34 9.89
N GLU A 384 -31.70 -2.37 10.03
CA GLU A 384 -31.78 -3.49 9.08
C GLU A 384 -32.45 -3.03 7.78
N SER A 385 -31.83 -3.31 6.63
CA SER A 385 -32.54 -3.34 5.34
C SER A 385 -32.18 -4.61 4.58
N HIS A 386 -33.20 -5.44 4.35
CA HIS A 386 -33.17 -6.60 3.46
C HIS A 386 -33.10 -6.15 2.00
N TYR A 387 -32.05 -6.52 1.26
CA TYR A 387 -32.10 -6.69 -0.19
C TYR A 387 -31.10 -7.75 -0.65
N ASP A 388 -31.62 -8.74 -1.38
CA ASP A 388 -30.87 -9.72 -2.18
C ASP A 388 -30.28 -9.04 -3.42
N ALA A 389 -28.97 -9.14 -3.62
CA ALA A 389 -28.33 -8.96 -4.92
C ALA A 389 -27.00 -9.73 -4.95
N GLN A 390 -26.75 -10.44 -6.04
CA GLN A 390 -25.59 -11.30 -6.28
C GLN A 390 -24.25 -10.57 -6.02
N SER A 391 -23.44 -11.07 -5.07
CA SER A 391 -21.95 -10.94 -4.94
C SER A 391 -21.40 -10.92 -3.49
N ASN A 392 -22.16 -11.38 -2.49
CA ASN A 392 -21.71 -11.38 -1.08
C ASN A 392 -20.80 -12.57 -0.69
N ASN A 393 -19.96 -13.07 -1.60
CA ASN A 393 -19.13 -14.28 -1.39
C ASN A 393 -17.79 -14.01 -0.68
N ASN A 394 -17.38 -12.76 -0.51
CA ASN A 394 -16.02 -12.43 -0.06
C ASN A 394 -15.81 -12.73 1.43
N GLY A 395 -16.77 -12.35 2.28
CA GLY A 395 -16.80 -12.79 3.66
C GLY A 395 -16.96 -14.31 3.82
N GLU A 396 -17.41 -15.05 2.79
CA GLU A 396 -17.48 -16.52 2.84
C GLU A 396 -16.12 -17.19 2.64
N GLU A 397 -15.26 -16.64 1.78
CA GLU A 397 -13.91 -17.17 1.53
C GLU A 397 -13.06 -17.14 2.81
N LEU A 398 -13.03 -16.01 3.50
CA LEU A 398 -12.28 -15.85 4.75
C LEU A 398 -12.85 -16.70 5.89
N LYS A 399 -14.18 -16.76 6.02
CA LYS A 399 -14.83 -17.68 6.98
C LYS A 399 -14.44 -19.13 6.69
N SER A 400 -14.40 -19.51 5.41
CA SER A 400 -13.97 -20.84 4.98
C SER A 400 -12.51 -21.09 5.37
N TYR A 401 -11.62 -20.13 5.13
CA TYR A 401 -10.21 -20.20 5.55
C TYR A 401 -10.05 -20.50 7.04
N PHE A 402 -10.72 -19.75 7.91
CA PHE A 402 -10.65 -20.00 9.37
C PHE A 402 -11.31 -21.33 9.77
N CYS A 403 -12.36 -21.77 9.07
CA CYS A 403 -12.95 -23.09 9.30
C CYS A 403 -11.99 -24.23 8.92
N TYR A 404 -11.28 -24.12 7.79
CA TYR A 404 -10.25 -25.09 7.38
C TYR A 404 -9.09 -25.11 8.37
N LEU A 405 -8.62 -23.93 8.80
CA LEU A 405 -7.57 -23.83 9.81
C LEU A 405 -7.99 -24.51 11.11
N LEU A 406 -9.21 -24.26 11.57
CA LEU A 406 -9.74 -24.86 12.79
C LEU A 406 -9.89 -26.38 12.66
N LEU A 407 -10.32 -26.87 11.49
CA LEU A 407 -10.46 -28.30 11.21
C LEU A 407 -9.10 -29.02 11.19
N ASP A 408 -8.09 -28.38 10.59
CA ASP A 408 -6.72 -28.88 10.53
C ASP A 408 -6.17 -29.09 11.94
N PHE A 409 -6.31 -28.10 12.82
CA PHE A 409 -5.90 -28.24 14.23
C PHE A 409 -6.76 -29.25 15.01
N ALA A 410 -8.07 -29.31 14.76
CA ALA A 410 -8.97 -30.26 15.42
C ALA A 410 -8.64 -31.74 15.10
N THR A 411 -7.91 -32.00 14.03
CA THR A 411 -7.60 -33.36 13.54
C THR A 411 -6.12 -33.68 13.52
N CYS A 412 -5.26 -32.72 13.86
CA CYS A 412 -3.81 -32.86 13.79
C CYS A 412 -3.27 -33.83 14.85
N ASP A 413 -3.86 -33.86 16.05
CA ASP A 413 -3.43 -34.72 17.15
C ASP A 413 -4.44 -35.86 17.40
N PRO A 414 -4.11 -37.11 17.04
CA PRO A 414 -5.02 -38.24 17.24
C PRO A 414 -5.22 -38.61 18.71
N ASP A 415 -4.31 -38.22 19.60
CA ASP A 415 -4.37 -38.57 21.03
C ASP A 415 -5.47 -37.77 21.75
N LEU A 416 -5.92 -36.66 21.16
CA LEU A 416 -7.04 -35.85 21.65
C LEU A 416 -8.42 -36.38 21.24
N GLU A 417 -8.47 -37.45 20.44
CA GLU A 417 -9.68 -38.11 19.94
C GLU A 417 -10.77 -37.09 19.51
N GLU A 418 -11.96 -37.14 20.11
CA GLU A 418 -13.06 -36.23 19.82
C GLU A 418 -13.00 -34.91 20.59
N ALA A 419 -12.12 -34.78 21.59
CA ALA A 419 -12.03 -33.60 22.44
C ALA A 419 -11.57 -32.38 21.65
N ALA A 420 -10.56 -32.53 20.78
CA ALA A 420 -10.10 -31.44 19.92
C ALA A 420 -11.19 -30.96 18.95
N LEU A 421 -11.96 -31.88 18.37
CA LEU A 421 -13.11 -31.54 17.52
C LEU A 421 -14.22 -30.85 18.30
N ALA A 422 -14.51 -31.30 19.53
CA ALA A 422 -15.47 -30.66 20.41
C ALA A 422 -15.04 -29.22 20.79
N ALA A 423 -13.75 -29.00 21.08
CA ALA A 423 -13.22 -27.67 21.35
C ALA A 423 -13.35 -26.75 20.13
N ALA A 424 -13.00 -27.24 18.94
CA ALA A 424 -13.19 -26.51 17.69
C ALA A 424 -14.66 -26.12 17.47
N VAL A 425 -15.59 -27.03 17.75
CA VAL A 425 -17.02 -26.78 17.68
C VAL A 425 -17.48 -25.65 18.63
N VAL A 426 -16.98 -25.64 19.87
CA VAL A 426 -17.28 -24.57 20.84
C VAL A 426 -16.65 -23.24 20.40
N PHE A 427 -15.42 -23.27 19.91
CA PHE A 427 -14.70 -22.09 19.43
C PHE A 427 -15.37 -21.45 18.20
N ALA A 428 -15.80 -22.28 17.24
CA ALA A 428 -16.55 -21.82 16.08
C ALA A 428 -17.88 -21.17 16.47
N ASP A 429 -18.55 -21.67 17.52
CA ASP A 429 -19.78 -21.06 18.04
C ASP A 429 -19.51 -19.67 18.64
N LYS A 430 -18.44 -19.52 19.43
CA LYS A 430 -18.00 -18.23 19.99
C LYS A 430 -17.76 -17.18 18.90
N LEU A 431 -17.21 -17.61 17.75
CA LEU A 431 -16.88 -16.74 16.62
C LEU A 431 -17.98 -16.66 15.55
N LYS A 432 -19.18 -17.19 15.80
CA LYS A 432 -20.28 -17.22 14.81
C LYS A 432 -19.93 -17.93 13.49
N LEU A 433 -18.95 -18.84 13.52
CA LEU A 433 -18.50 -19.69 12.40
C LEU A 433 -19.14 -21.09 12.44
N ARG A 434 -20.03 -21.36 13.41
CA ARG A 434 -20.59 -22.71 13.63
C ARG A 434 -21.23 -23.34 12.41
N LYS A 435 -22.08 -22.60 11.69
CA LYS A 435 -22.78 -23.11 10.49
C LYS A 435 -21.81 -23.53 9.37
N PRO A 436 -20.88 -22.66 8.89
CA PRO A 436 -19.93 -23.06 7.87
C PRO A 436 -18.97 -24.17 8.36
N PHE A 437 -18.56 -24.14 9.63
CA PHE A 437 -17.69 -25.17 10.21
C PHE A 437 -18.35 -26.55 10.27
N ASP A 438 -19.63 -26.63 10.69
CA ASP A 438 -20.38 -27.89 10.75
C ASP A 438 -20.55 -28.51 9.36
N LYS A 439 -20.82 -27.67 8.35
CA LYS A 439 -20.90 -28.12 6.95
C LYS A 439 -19.55 -28.68 6.49
N LEU A 440 -18.47 -27.95 6.74
CA LEU A 440 -17.12 -28.38 6.38
C LEU A 440 -16.74 -29.72 7.04
N CYS A 441 -17.01 -29.88 8.33
CA CYS A 441 -16.78 -31.13 9.04
C CYS A 441 -17.53 -32.31 8.42
N ALA A 442 -18.78 -32.11 8.01
CA ALA A 442 -19.59 -33.14 7.38
C ALA A 442 -19.07 -33.55 5.99
N ASP A 443 -18.49 -32.59 5.26
CA ASP A 443 -17.95 -32.80 3.91
C ASP A 443 -16.55 -33.47 3.96
N GLU A 444 -15.68 -33.07 4.90
CA GLU A 444 -14.26 -33.46 4.91
C GLU A 444 -13.92 -34.67 5.80
N LEU A 445 -14.51 -34.78 7.01
CA LEU A 445 -13.99 -35.71 8.04
C LEU A 445 -14.28 -37.20 7.75
N LYS A 446 -15.17 -37.51 6.81
CA LYS A 446 -15.62 -38.89 6.49
C LYS A 446 -16.08 -39.71 7.72
N ILE A 447 -16.35 -39.05 8.85
CA ILE A 447 -16.86 -39.69 10.07
C ILE A 447 -18.36 -39.96 9.93
N GLY A 448 -18.85 -40.97 10.66
CA GLY A 448 -20.27 -41.32 10.63
C GLY A 448 -21.13 -40.14 11.09
N LYS A 449 -22.22 -39.84 10.36
CA LYS A 449 -23.15 -38.73 10.68
C LYS A 449 -23.63 -38.72 12.13
N ARG A 450 -23.79 -39.91 12.75
CA ARG A 450 -24.17 -40.06 14.16
C ARG A 450 -23.08 -39.56 15.11
N THR A 451 -21.82 -39.87 14.82
CA THR A 451 -20.67 -39.45 15.62
C THR A 451 -20.49 -37.95 15.56
N LEU A 452 -20.47 -37.37 14.35
CA LEU A 452 -20.37 -35.91 14.19
C LEU A 452 -21.52 -35.20 14.90
N HIS A 453 -22.75 -35.70 14.76
CA HIS A 453 -23.90 -35.11 15.45
C HIS A 453 -23.80 -35.19 16.97
N ARG A 454 -23.25 -36.29 17.51
CA ARG A 454 -23.01 -36.44 18.96
C ARG A 454 -21.99 -35.41 19.44
N VAL A 455 -20.82 -35.34 18.79
CA VAL A 455 -19.76 -34.37 19.14
C VAL A 455 -20.32 -32.94 19.08
N GLN A 456 -21.09 -32.61 18.03
CA GLN A 456 -21.70 -31.29 17.88
C GLN A 456 -22.69 -30.93 18.99
N LYS A 457 -23.45 -31.91 19.48
CA LYS A 457 -24.47 -31.73 20.52
C LYS A 457 -23.86 -31.68 21.92
N GLU A 458 -22.87 -32.53 22.17
CA GLU A 458 -22.24 -32.75 23.48
C GLU A 458 -20.92 -31.99 23.62
N ALA A 459 -20.57 -31.12 22.67
CA ALA A 459 -19.26 -30.47 22.58
C ALA A 459 -18.77 -29.84 23.89
N LYS A 460 -19.66 -29.12 24.59
CA LYS A 460 -19.32 -28.47 25.87
C LYS A 460 -19.03 -29.48 26.99
N GLU A 461 -19.74 -30.61 27.00
CA GLU A 461 -19.56 -31.67 28.00
C GLU A 461 -18.27 -32.45 27.73
N ILE A 462 -17.96 -32.71 26.46
CA ILE A 462 -16.71 -33.37 26.04
C ILE A 462 -15.50 -32.49 26.40
N VAL A 463 -15.57 -31.18 26.12
CA VAL A 463 -14.49 -30.25 26.49
C VAL A 463 -14.28 -30.20 28.00
N LEU A 464 -15.36 -30.13 28.78
CA LEU A 464 -15.27 -30.11 30.25
C LEU A 464 -14.66 -31.41 30.80
N ALA A 465 -14.98 -32.56 30.19
CA ALA A 465 -14.40 -33.84 30.56
C ALA A 465 -12.88 -33.88 30.30
N ALA A 466 -12.44 -33.40 29.12
CA ALA A 466 -11.02 -33.31 28.77
C ALA A 466 -10.25 -32.36 29.70
N GLU A 467 -10.82 -31.21 30.05
CA GLU A 467 -10.25 -30.29 31.03
C GLU A 467 -10.08 -30.96 32.40
N THR A 468 -11.06 -31.75 32.82
CA THR A 468 -11.03 -32.46 34.11
C THR A 468 -9.98 -33.57 34.11
N GLU A 469 -9.87 -34.33 33.02
CA GLU A 469 -8.90 -35.42 32.87
C GLU A 469 -7.46 -34.89 32.83
N PHE A 470 -7.22 -33.73 32.23
CA PHE A 470 -5.90 -33.11 32.19
C PHE A 470 -5.40 -32.62 33.57
N VAL A 471 -6.31 -32.14 34.41
CA VAL A 471 -5.98 -31.64 35.76
C VAL A 471 -5.81 -32.77 36.79
N ALA A 472 -6.40 -33.94 36.51
CA ALA A 472 -6.34 -35.14 37.36
C ALA A 472 -5.00 -35.87 37.24
#